data_AF-A0A956S2N4-F1
#
_entry.id   AF-A0A956S2N4-F1
#
_cell.length_a   1.000
_cell.length_b   1.000
_cell.length_c   1.000
_cell.angle_alpha   90.00
_cell.angle_beta   90.00
_cell.angle_gamma   90.00
#
_symmetry.space_group_name_H-M   'P 1'
#
loop_
_entity.id
_entity.type
_entity.pdbx_description
1 polymer ?
#
loop_
_entity_poly.entity_id
_entity_poly.type
_entity_poly.pdbx_seq_one_letter_code
_entity_poly.pdbx_strand_id
1 'polypeptide(L)'
;MEPKTYPDRRMYPGGPPEPPYDMTGYEPRFSMGLPVVGIDTPFAMPDGAWGEVEVPSRAGFADGAAGYVLPATNNWTYRALGTRLQEGLPTFRITRAWNPSDVAGSAEHPVATPGAYWLPGLSAAGARVLAEMGLEPVPVTEAPPSDALAAVRAPRVAIYRSWEAPMPEGWTRWVLDQYGFEWTNVWDADVKAGALSDYDVLVLPDQSERGIREGHEPGSMPDRYVGGLGEAGTEAIRRFVRDGGWLVAFDASVDYAIAAFDLPFRNVVRGVDSQDFFIPGSIIQLRVDPSHPLAWGVAEDAVTLFAGSQVLEHSGSNGASRTPVCYADTDYLVSGWTLGGDAYLAGRTAAAQVSVGDGQVVLFGFTPHFRGQPRNTFKLLFNALMGPVTEGLPAGEGLRCR
;
A
#
# COMPACT_ATOMS: atom_id res chain seq x y z
N MET A 1 -13.96 11.51 19.50
CA MET A 1 -12.67 11.13 18.89
C MET A 1 -12.22 12.27 18.00
N GLU A 2 -11.68 13.33 18.59
CA GLU A 2 -11.22 14.52 17.87
C GLU A 2 -9.77 14.34 17.40
N PRO A 3 -9.34 15.03 16.32
CA PRO A 3 -7.93 15.16 16.00
C PRO A 3 -7.10 15.62 17.19
N LYS A 4 -5.93 15.02 17.39
CA LYS A 4 -5.00 15.48 18.42
C LYS A 4 -4.24 16.69 17.90
N THR A 5 -4.13 17.69 18.76
CA THR A 5 -3.18 18.80 18.59
C THR A 5 -2.07 18.61 19.59
N TYR A 6 -0.84 18.37 19.12
CA TYR A 6 0.31 18.20 19.99
C TYR A 6 1.09 19.52 20.12
N PRO A 7 1.49 19.94 21.34
CA PRO A 7 2.17 21.23 21.54
C PRO A 7 3.57 21.24 20.93
N ASP A 8 3.98 22.39 20.39
CA ASP A 8 5.40 22.61 20.03
C ASP A 8 6.22 22.75 21.33
N ARG A 9 6.98 21.70 21.65
CA ARG A 9 7.87 21.63 22.81
C ARG A 9 9.32 21.58 22.35
N ARG A 10 10.19 22.35 23.01
CA ARG A 10 11.63 22.41 22.72
C ARG A 10 12.41 21.96 23.95
N MET A 11 13.54 21.27 23.73
CA MET A 11 14.42 20.85 24.84
C MET A 11 14.98 22.02 25.65
N TYR A 12 15.14 23.18 24.99
CA TYR A 12 15.51 24.48 25.57
C TYR A 12 15.07 25.60 24.60
N PRO A 13 15.02 26.88 25.02
CA PRO A 13 14.64 27.99 24.13
C PRO A 13 15.50 28.05 22.87
N GLY A 14 14.89 27.94 21.68
CA GLY A 14 15.58 27.90 20.38
C GLY A 14 16.25 26.56 20.03
N GLY A 15 16.14 25.56 20.91
CA GLY A 15 16.70 24.22 20.71
C GLY A 15 15.85 23.30 19.83
N PRO A 16 16.24 22.03 19.70
CA PRO A 16 15.48 21.05 18.93
C PRO A 16 14.12 20.73 19.56
N PRO A 17 13.16 20.27 18.73
CA PRO A 17 11.92 19.71 19.23
C PRO A 17 12.18 18.62 20.28
N GLU A 18 11.37 18.60 21.33
CA GLU A 18 11.33 17.50 22.28
C GLU A 18 10.57 16.32 21.65
N PRO A 19 11.20 15.17 21.40
CA PRO A 19 10.52 14.02 20.81
C PRO A 19 9.39 13.52 21.74
N PRO A 20 8.25 13.06 21.18
CA PRO A 20 7.23 12.39 21.97
C PRO A 20 7.76 11.05 22.50
N TYR A 21 7.05 10.47 23.47
CA TYR A 21 7.36 9.11 23.94
C TYR A 21 7.19 8.05 22.83
N ASP A 22 6.15 8.17 21.99
CA ASP A 22 5.92 7.30 20.82
C ASP A 22 5.54 8.14 19.60
N MET A 23 4.29 8.64 19.54
CA MET A 23 3.78 9.39 18.39
C MET A 23 2.86 10.54 18.81
N THR A 24 2.76 11.58 17.98
CA THR A 24 1.93 12.76 18.25
C THR A 24 0.47 12.60 17.77
N GLY A 25 0.25 11.89 16.66
CA GLY A 25 -1.04 11.57 16.06
C GLY A 25 -1.22 10.05 15.99
N TYR A 26 -2.19 9.54 16.73
CA TYR A 26 -2.59 8.13 16.72
C TYR A 26 -4.09 8.03 16.96
N GLU A 27 -4.87 8.01 15.87
CA GLU A 27 -6.33 8.07 15.92
C GLU A 27 -6.92 6.98 15.02
N PRO A 28 -7.45 5.89 15.61
CA PRO A 28 -7.99 4.76 14.86
C PRO A 28 -9.04 5.13 13.81
N ARG A 29 -9.84 6.19 14.03
CA ARG A 29 -10.85 6.63 13.05
C ARG A 29 -10.24 6.94 11.69
N PHE A 30 -9.12 7.64 11.64
CA PHE A 30 -8.51 8.07 10.40
C PHE A 30 -7.69 6.95 9.77
N SER A 31 -6.88 6.24 10.58
CA SER A 31 -6.07 5.13 10.09
C SER A 31 -6.94 3.97 9.56
N MET A 32 -8.09 3.70 10.18
CA MET A 32 -9.01 2.65 9.74
C MET A 32 -9.97 3.10 8.63
N GLY A 33 -9.95 4.38 8.23
CA GLY A 33 -10.85 4.93 7.22
C GLY A 33 -12.32 4.95 7.66
N LEU A 34 -12.58 5.15 8.95
CA LEU A 34 -13.94 5.16 9.52
C LEU A 34 -14.50 6.59 9.53
N PRO A 35 -15.68 6.84 8.93
CA PRO A 35 -16.38 8.08 9.13
C PRO A 35 -16.88 8.15 10.58
N VAL A 36 -16.62 9.28 11.24
CA VAL A 36 -17.11 9.53 12.61
C VAL A 36 -17.83 10.86 12.60
N VAL A 37 -19.11 10.82 12.95
CA VAL A 37 -19.96 12.01 13.12
C VAL A 37 -19.95 12.38 14.60
N GLY A 38 -19.47 13.57 14.91
CA GLY A 38 -19.60 14.16 16.25
C GLY A 38 -21.04 14.64 16.47
N ILE A 39 -21.58 14.41 17.67
CA ILE A 39 -22.87 14.96 18.08
C ILE A 39 -22.62 15.83 19.31
N ASP A 40 -22.66 17.14 19.13
CA ASP A 40 -22.35 18.12 20.19
C ASP A 40 -23.61 18.52 20.99
N THR A 41 -24.78 18.06 20.56
CA THR A 41 -26.04 18.26 21.27
C THR A 41 -26.39 17.03 22.10
N PRO A 42 -26.81 17.18 23.37
CA PRO A 42 -27.33 16.06 24.15
C PRO A 42 -28.46 15.36 23.40
N PHE A 43 -28.38 14.03 23.30
CA PHE A 43 -29.43 13.20 22.70
C PHE A 43 -29.72 12.01 23.62
N ALA A 44 -30.97 11.53 23.57
CA ALA A 44 -31.30 10.26 24.20
C ALA A 44 -30.69 9.14 23.36
N MET A 45 -29.83 8.32 23.95
CA MET A 45 -29.33 7.11 23.30
C MET A 45 -30.55 6.25 22.90
N PRO A 46 -30.66 5.82 21.62
CA PRO A 46 -31.68 4.86 21.22
C PRO A 46 -31.72 3.62 22.14
N ASP A 47 -32.92 3.09 22.38
CA ASP A 47 -33.07 1.82 23.08
C ASP A 47 -32.52 0.67 22.22
N GLY A 48 -31.82 -0.28 22.82
CA GLY A 48 -31.25 -1.44 22.11
C GLY A 48 -29.92 -1.95 22.69
N ALA A 49 -29.43 -3.08 22.17
CA ALA A 49 -28.09 -3.57 22.48
C ALA A 49 -27.06 -2.75 21.68
N TRP A 50 -26.12 -2.14 22.39
CA TRP A 50 -25.02 -1.37 21.80
C TRP A 50 -23.75 -2.21 21.77
N GLY A 51 -23.05 -2.22 20.63
CA GLY A 51 -21.78 -2.94 20.47
C GLY A 51 -21.90 -4.29 19.76
N GLU A 52 -23.11 -4.71 19.37
CA GLU A 52 -23.30 -5.82 18.44
C GLU A 52 -23.27 -5.29 17.01
N VAL A 53 -22.30 -5.76 16.22
CA VAL A 53 -22.19 -5.46 14.79
C VAL A 53 -22.81 -6.63 14.04
N GLU A 54 -24.01 -6.43 13.51
CA GLU A 54 -24.58 -7.36 12.54
C GLU A 54 -23.95 -7.08 11.17
N VAL A 55 -23.34 -8.10 10.56
CA VAL A 55 -22.97 -8.02 9.15
C VAL A 55 -24.29 -8.05 8.37
N PRO A 56 -24.62 -7.01 7.58
CA PRO A 56 -25.88 -7.00 6.84
C PRO A 56 -25.99 -8.25 5.99
N SER A 57 -26.98 -9.10 6.27
CA SER A 57 -27.24 -10.24 5.40
C SER A 57 -27.78 -9.70 4.07
N ARG A 58 -26.95 -9.75 3.02
CA ARG A 58 -27.40 -9.37 1.69
C ARG A 58 -28.20 -10.53 1.10
N ALA A 59 -29.51 -10.33 0.98
CA ALA A 59 -30.38 -11.23 0.24
C ALA A 59 -30.17 -11.05 -1.28
N GLY A 60 -30.62 -12.01 -2.09
CA GLY A 60 -30.65 -11.86 -3.56
C GLY A 60 -29.54 -12.58 -4.33
N PHE A 61 -28.74 -13.43 -3.68
CA PHE A 61 -27.89 -14.38 -4.41
C PHE A 61 -28.74 -15.54 -4.92
N ALA A 62 -29.16 -15.44 -6.19
CA ALA A 62 -29.92 -16.46 -6.90
C ALA A 62 -29.02 -17.20 -7.90
N ASP A 63 -29.40 -18.44 -8.22
CA ASP A 63 -28.77 -19.20 -9.29
C ASP A 63 -29.12 -18.56 -10.65
N GLY A 64 -28.15 -18.51 -11.57
CA GLY A 64 -28.32 -17.94 -12.92
C GLY A 64 -27.42 -16.76 -13.28
N ALA A 65 -26.59 -16.26 -12.36
CA ALA A 65 -25.54 -15.29 -12.71
C ALA A 65 -24.41 -15.94 -13.53
N ALA A 66 -23.83 -15.20 -14.47
CA ALA A 66 -22.60 -15.62 -15.15
C ALA A 66 -21.37 -15.56 -14.22
N GLY A 67 -21.48 -14.77 -13.14
CA GLY A 67 -20.48 -14.59 -12.11
C GLY A 67 -20.76 -13.34 -11.30
N TYR A 68 -19.75 -12.88 -10.56
CA TYR A 68 -19.87 -11.73 -9.68
C TYR A 68 -18.75 -10.72 -9.92
N VAL A 69 -19.10 -9.44 -9.90
CA VAL A 69 -18.13 -8.34 -9.79
C VAL A 69 -17.91 -8.06 -8.30
N LEU A 70 -16.66 -8.10 -7.87
CA LEU A 70 -16.25 -7.84 -6.49
C LEU A 70 -15.48 -6.51 -6.42
N PRO A 71 -16.03 -5.46 -5.79
CA PRO A 71 -15.33 -4.19 -5.62
C PRO A 71 -14.02 -4.34 -4.83
N ALA A 72 -13.00 -3.57 -5.20
CA ALA A 72 -11.68 -3.57 -4.53
C ALA A 72 -11.52 -2.43 -3.51
N THR A 73 -12.62 -1.83 -3.02
CA THR A 73 -12.60 -0.74 -2.03
C THR A 73 -12.39 -1.27 -0.60
N ASN A 74 -12.74 -2.52 -0.33
CA ASN A 74 -12.54 -3.20 0.95
C ASN A 74 -11.26 -4.06 0.92
N ASN A 75 -10.42 -3.97 1.95
CA ASN A 75 -9.20 -4.78 2.04
C ASN A 75 -9.49 -6.29 2.10
N TRP A 76 -10.65 -6.68 2.64
CA TRP A 76 -11.07 -8.08 2.71
C TRP A 76 -11.26 -8.71 1.32
N THR A 77 -11.39 -7.91 0.26
CA THR A 77 -11.41 -8.39 -1.13
C THR A 77 -10.17 -9.22 -1.43
N TYR A 78 -8.98 -8.79 -1.00
CA TYR A 78 -7.74 -9.51 -1.28
C TYR A 78 -7.66 -10.84 -0.52
N ARG A 79 -8.21 -10.89 0.71
CA ARG A 79 -8.37 -12.15 1.44
C ARG A 79 -9.32 -13.12 0.75
N ALA A 80 -10.45 -12.62 0.28
CA ALA A 80 -11.43 -13.41 -0.46
C ALA A 80 -10.86 -13.99 -1.76
N LEU A 81 -9.98 -13.24 -2.45
CA LEU A 81 -9.33 -13.71 -3.67
C LEU A 81 -8.30 -14.81 -3.41
N GLY A 82 -7.64 -14.83 -2.24
CA GLY A 82 -6.54 -15.74 -1.92
C GLY A 82 -6.83 -17.20 -2.27
N THR A 83 -7.88 -17.79 -1.68
CA THR A 83 -8.27 -19.19 -1.93
C THR A 83 -8.58 -19.44 -3.41
N ARG A 84 -9.31 -18.52 -4.05
CA ARG A 84 -9.70 -18.65 -5.45
C ARG A 84 -8.47 -18.65 -6.38
N LEU A 85 -7.51 -17.77 -6.12
CA LEU A 85 -6.28 -17.65 -6.90
C LEU A 85 -5.35 -18.85 -6.68
N GLN A 86 -5.27 -19.37 -5.45
CA GLN A 86 -4.51 -20.59 -5.12
C GLN A 86 -5.08 -21.83 -5.81
N GLU A 87 -6.41 -21.93 -5.94
CA GLU A 87 -7.08 -23.00 -6.68
C GLU A 87 -6.97 -22.85 -8.21
N GLY A 88 -6.35 -21.76 -8.71
CA GLY A 88 -6.22 -21.49 -10.14
C GLY A 88 -7.55 -21.19 -10.84
N LEU A 89 -8.58 -20.80 -10.09
CA LEU A 89 -9.89 -20.50 -10.66
C LEU A 89 -9.83 -19.17 -11.44
N PRO A 90 -10.46 -19.08 -12.63
CA PRO A 90 -10.39 -17.89 -13.47
C PRO A 90 -10.81 -16.63 -12.70
N THR A 91 -9.92 -15.65 -12.69
CA THR A 91 -10.10 -14.39 -11.96
C THR A 91 -9.53 -13.28 -12.81
N PHE A 92 -10.31 -12.22 -12.97
CA PHE A 92 -9.92 -11.10 -13.82
C PHE A 92 -10.02 -9.80 -13.06
N ARG A 93 -9.12 -8.87 -13.36
CA ARG A 93 -9.16 -7.50 -12.87
C ARG A 93 -9.77 -6.62 -13.95
N ILE A 94 -10.70 -5.77 -13.55
CA ILE A 94 -11.36 -4.83 -14.45
C ILE A 94 -10.43 -3.64 -14.66
N THR A 95 -10.04 -3.35 -15.90
CA THR A 95 -9.05 -2.30 -16.25
C THR A 95 -9.70 -1.02 -16.76
N ARG A 96 -10.96 -1.10 -17.21
CA ARG A 96 -11.77 0.04 -17.63
C ARG A 96 -13.20 -0.13 -17.13
N ALA A 97 -13.86 0.99 -16.84
CA ALA A 97 -15.24 0.96 -16.37
C ALA A 97 -16.18 0.29 -17.38
N TRP A 98 -17.14 -0.48 -16.88
CA TRP A 98 -18.22 -1.06 -17.64
C TRP A 98 -19.51 -1.03 -16.82
N ASN A 99 -20.65 -0.78 -17.46
CA ASN A 99 -21.95 -0.73 -16.81
C ASN A 99 -22.79 -1.92 -17.28
N PRO A 100 -22.98 -2.96 -16.43
CA PRO A 100 -23.88 -4.06 -16.72
C PRO A 100 -25.33 -3.56 -16.83
N SER A 101 -26.01 -3.87 -17.94
CA SER A 101 -27.38 -3.41 -18.22
C SER A 101 -28.44 -4.06 -17.32
N ASP A 102 -28.12 -5.20 -16.73
CA ASP A 102 -28.99 -5.98 -15.84
C ASP A 102 -28.86 -5.58 -14.36
N VAL A 103 -27.89 -4.73 -14.01
CA VAL A 103 -27.73 -4.21 -12.65
C VAL A 103 -28.44 -2.87 -12.53
N ALA A 104 -29.55 -2.85 -11.78
CA ALA A 104 -30.31 -1.62 -11.54
C ALA A 104 -29.43 -0.55 -10.87
N GLY A 105 -29.47 0.68 -11.41
CA GLY A 105 -28.68 1.80 -10.91
C GLY A 105 -27.20 1.78 -11.30
N SER A 106 -26.71 0.80 -12.08
CA SER A 106 -25.30 0.70 -12.49
C SER A 106 -24.81 1.90 -13.31
N ALA A 107 -25.72 2.64 -13.95
CA ALA A 107 -25.39 3.88 -14.66
C ALA A 107 -25.03 5.04 -13.71
N GLU A 108 -25.64 5.09 -12.52
CA GLU A 108 -25.41 6.13 -11.50
C GLU A 108 -24.34 5.68 -10.48
N HIS A 109 -24.29 4.38 -10.19
CA HIS A 109 -23.35 3.74 -9.29
C HIS A 109 -22.63 2.60 -10.02
N PRO A 110 -21.57 2.90 -10.80
CA PRO A 110 -20.83 1.89 -11.54
C PRO A 110 -20.28 0.81 -10.60
N VAL A 111 -20.63 -0.44 -10.86
CA VAL A 111 -20.21 -1.60 -10.05
C VAL A 111 -18.92 -2.23 -10.58
N ALA A 112 -18.68 -2.14 -11.88
CA ALA A 112 -17.47 -2.62 -12.56
C ALA A 112 -16.54 -1.45 -12.85
N THR A 113 -16.01 -0.85 -11.77
CA THR A 113 -14.98 0.19 -11.84
C THR A 113 -13.58 -0.39 -12.02
N PRO A 114 -12.61 0.38 -12.57
CA PRO A 114 -11.22 -0.03 -12.62
C PRO A 114 -10.72 -0.50 -11.25
N GLY A 115 -10.05 -1.65 -11.25
CA GLY A 115 -9.51 -2.31 -10.06
C GLY A 115 -10.43 -3.32 -9.39
N ALA A 116 -11.74 -3.31 -9.67
CA ALA A 116 -12.65 -4.37 -9.23
C ALA A 116 -12.28 -5.72 -9.88
N TYR A 117 -12.80 -6.81 -9.31
CA TYR A 117 -12.53 -8.16 -9.79
C TYR A 117 -13.76 -8.81 -10.40
N TRP A 118 -13.59 -9.41 -11.57
CA TRP A 118 -14.57 -10.28 -12.20
C TRP A 118 -14.31 -11.74 -11.84
N LEU A 119 -15.30 -12.38 -11.21
CA LEU A 119 -15.26 -13.74 -10.70
C LEU A 119 -16.24 -14.64 -11.49
N PRO A 120 -15.87 -15.08 -12.70
CA PRO A 120 -16.75 -15.91 -13.52
C PRO A 120 -17.06 -17.24 -12.85
N GLY A 121 -18.31 -17.68 -12.96
CA GLY A 121 -18.78 -18.97 -12.43
C GLY A 121 -18.73 -19.08 -10.89
N LEU A 122 -18.51 -17.98 -10.15
CA LEU A 122 -18.70 -17.99 -8.71
C LEU A 122 -20.17 -18.30 -8.39
N SER A 123 -20.42 -19.29 -7.53
CA SER A 123 -21.77 -19.73 -7.18
C SER A 123 -22.47 -18.76 -6.22
N ALA A 124 -23.80 -18.84 -6.14
CA ALA A 124 -24.57 -18.09 -5.14
C ALA A 124 -24.13 -18.40 -3.70
N ALA A 125 -23.73 -19.63 -3.41
CA ALA A 125 -23.17 -20.01 -2.11
C ALA A 125 -21.81 -19.33 -1.86
N GLY A 126 -20.92 -19.30 -2.85
CA GLY A 126 -19.65 -18.57 -2.76
C GLY A 126 -19.85 -17.08 -2.54
N ALA A 127 -20.80 -16.46 -3.26
CA ALA A 127 -21.16 -15.06 -3.06
C ALA A 127 -21.72 -14.78 -1.65
N ARG A 128 -22.49 -15.71 -1.06
CA ARG A 128 -22.92 -15.60 0.35
C ARG A 128 -21.74 -15.60 1.32
N VAL A 129 -20.74 -16.48 1.11
CA VAL A 129 -19.51 -16.48 1.93
C VAL A 129 -18.78 -15.15 1.83
N LEU A 130 -18.68 -14.56 0.64
CA LEU A 130 -18.11 -13.22 0.47
C LEU A 130 -18.91 -12.15 1.24
N ALA A 131 -20.25 -12.21 1.19
CA ALA A 131 -21.11 -11.29 1.90
C ALA A 131 -20.98 -11.42 3.44
N GLU A 132 -20.83 -12.64 3.96
CA GLU A 132 -20.55 -12.90 5.39
C GLU A 132 -19.22 -12.28 5.86
N MET A 133 -18.26 -12.07 4.95
CA MET A 133 -17.02 -11.32 5.22
C MET A 133 -17.20 -9.79 5.19
N GLY A 134 -18.42 -9.29 4.96
CA GLY A 134 -18.71 -7.87 4.79
C GLY A 134 -18.32 -7.32 3.42
N LEU A 135 -18.23 -8.18 2.40
CA LEU A 135 -18.01 -7.77 1.01
C LEU A 135 -19.33 -7.64 0.26
N GLU A 136 -19.27 -6.93 -0.87
CA GLU A 136 -20.45 -6.64 -1.69
C GLU A 136 -20.30 -7.21 -3.11
N PRO A 137 -20.34 -8.55 -3.29
CA PRO A 137 -20.31 -9.14 -4.62
C PRO A 137 -21.59 -8.79 -5.38
N VAL A 138 -21.44 -8.25 -6.58
CA VAL A 138 -22.56 -7.84 -7.45
C VAL A 138 -22.77 -8.92 -8.51
N PRO A 139 -23.94 -9.59 -8.56
CA PRO A 139 -24.24 -10.55 -9.60
C PRO A 139 -24.38 -9.85 -10.95
N VAL A 140 -23.85 -10.45 -12.01
CA VAL A 140 -24.10 -10.03 -13.40
C VAL A 140 -24.43 -11.26 -14.24
N THR A 141 -25.32 -11.09 -15.21
CA THR A 141 -25.80 -12.14 -16.12
C THR A 141 -24.96 -12.24 -17.38
N GLU A 142 -24.15 -11.24 -17.68
CA GLU A 142 -23.22 -11.21 -18.81
C GLU A 142 -21.78 -10.95 -18.33
N ALA A 143 -20.81 -11.55 -19.02
CA ALA A 143 -19.41 -11.30 -18.73
C ALA A 143 -19.03 -9.86 -19.15
N PRO A 144 -18.13 -9.18 -18.41
CA PRO A 144 -17.56 -7.92 -18.87
C PRO A 144 -16.88 -8.08 -20.25
N PRO A 145 -16.80 -7.01 -21.05
CA PRO A 145 -16.06 -7.02 -22.31
C PRO A 145 -14.62 -7.52 -22.12
N SER A 146 -14.12 -8.36 -23.01
CA SER A 146 -12.80 -8.98 -22.87
C SER A 146 -11.65 -7.96 -22.85
N ASP A 147 -11.78 -6.86 -23.57
CA ASP A 147 -10.84 -5.73 -23.58
C ASP A 147 -10.95 -4.84 -22.34
N ALA A 148 -11.86 -5.16 -21.40
CA ALA A 148 -11.92 -4.56 -20.07
C ALA A 148 -11.33 -5.45 -18.97
N LEU A 149 -10.83 -6.64 -19.33
CA LEU A 149 -10.39 -7.65 -18.39
C LEU A 149 -8.90 -7.94 -18.53
N ALA A 150 -8.20 -7.94 -17.40
CA ALA A 150 -6.84 -8.46 -17.27
C ALA A 150 -6.89 -9.76 -16.47
N ALA A 151 -6.32 -10.85 -16.98
CA ALA A 151 -6.23 -12.10 -16.22
C ALA A 151 -5.30 -11.91 -15.02
N VAL A 152 -5.63 -12.57 -13.90
CA VAL A 152 -4.89 -12.48 -12.65
C VAL A 152 -4.60 -13.87 -12.11
N ARG A 153 -3.35 -14.10 -11.68
CA ARG A 153 -2.94 -15.29 -10.93
C ARG A 153 -2.47 -14.92 -9.53
N ALA A 154 -2.25 -15.93 -8.68
CA ALA A 154 -1.63 -15.71 -7.37
C ALA A 154 -0.21 -15.15 -7.52
N PRO A 155 0.18 -14.10 -6.75
CA PRO A 155 1.54 -13.58 -6.74
C PRO A 155 2.46 -14.45 -5.89
N ARG A 156 3.68 -14.69 -6.39
CA ARG A 156 4.78 -15.28 -5.62
C ARG A 156 5.60 -14.15 -5.00
N VAL A 157 5.46 -13.95 -3.70
CA VAL A 157 6.04 -12.79 -2.99
C VAL A 157 7.29 -13.21 -2.21
N ALA A 158 8.41 -12.54 -2.49
CA ALA A 158 9.60 -12.58 -1.64
C ALA A 158 9.63 -11.36 -0.71
N ILE A 159 9.97 -11.54 0.56
CA ILE A 159 10.27 -10.45 1.49
C ILE A 159 11.75 -10.53 1.84
N TYR A 160 12.51 -9.47 1.57
CA TYR A 160 13.91 -9.43 1.96
C TYR A 160 14.04 -9.37 3.48
N ARG A 161 14.88 -10.23 4.03
CA ARG A 161 15.20 -10.27 5.46
C ARG A 161 16.72 -10.31 5.64
N SER A 162 17.27 -9.17 6.05
CA SER A 162 18.66 -9.08 6.48
C SER A 162 18.88 -9.78 7.82
N TRP A 163 20.14 -9.96 8.20
CA TRP A 163 20.47 -10.39 9.56
C TRP A 163 20.27 -9.31 10.62
N GLU A 164 20.14 -8.05 10.20
CA GLU A 164 19.73 -6.89 11.01
C GLU A 164 18.20 -6.65 10.94
N ALA A 165 17.41 -7.70 10.71
CA ALA A 165 15.99 -7.61 10.34
C ALA A 165 15.21 -6.62 11.25
N PRO A 166 14.65 -5.54 10.69
CA PRO A 166 13.98 -4.52 11.49
C PRO A 166 12.55 -4.94 11.81
N MET A 167 11.98 -4.44 12.92
CA MET A 167 10.61 -4.73 13.36
C MET A 167 9.53 -4.56 12.25
N PRO A 168 9.58 -3.55 11.36
CA PRO A 168 8.65 -3.41 10.23
C PRO A 168 8.56 -4.64 9.29
N GLU A 169 9.60 -5.46 9.17
CA GLU A 169 9.55 -6.73 8.42
C GLU A 169 8.46 -7.65 8.98
N GLY A 170 8.39 -7.78 10.30
CA GLY A 170 7.42 -8.64 10.97
C GLY A 170 5.98 -8.18 10.77
N TRP A 171 5.75 -6.86 10.75
CA TRP A 171 4.43 -6.30 10.44
C TRP A 171 4.02 -6.58 9.00
N THR A 172 4.97 -6.56 8.06
CA THR A 172 4.71 -6.92 6.66
C THR A 172 4.21 -8.35 6.56
N ARG A 173 4.93 -9.31 7.15
CA ARG A 173 4.51 -10.72 7.20
C ARG A 173 3.13 -10.89 7.82
N TRP A 174 2.91 -10.27 8.98
CA TRP A 174 1.63 -10.36 9.68
C TRP A 174 0.47 -9.86 8.81
N VAL A 175 0.63 -8.73 8.11
CA VAL A 175 -0.40 -8.23 7.19
C VAL A 175 -0.60 -9.19 6.02
N LEU A 176 0.45 -9.71 5.39
CA LEU A 176 0.29 -10.67 4.30
C LEU A 176 -0.46 -11.94 4.75
N ASP A 177 -0.14 -12.47 5.92
CA ASP A 177 -0.86 -13.59 6.55
C ASP A 177 -2.34 -13.27 6.79
N GLN A 178 -2.64 -12.05 7.27
CA GLN A 178 -4.02 -11.62 7.51
C GLN A 178 -4.84 -11.52 6.22
N TYR A 179 -4.21 -11.34 5.05
CA TYR A 179 -4.90 -11.19 3.77
C TYR A 179 -4.64 -12.33 2.78
N GLY A 180 -4.06 -13.44 3.25
CA GLY A 180 -3.93 -14.68 2.46
C GLY A 180 -2.92 -14.61 1.31
N PHE A 181 -1.93 -13.71 1.40
CA PHE A 181 -0.81 -13.70 0.47
C PHE A 181 0.23 -14.72 0.93
N GLU A 182 0.61 -15.64 0.05
CA GLU A 182 1.78 -16.49 0.28
C GLU A 182 3.05 -15.68 0.09
N TRP A 183 3.96 -15.80 1.05
CA TRP A 183 5.23 -15.11 1.02
C TRP A 183 6.34 -16.03 1.50
N THR A 184 7.55 -15.77 1.00
CA THR A 184 8.77 -16.42 1.46
C THR A 184 9.78 -15.35 1.78
N ASN A 185 10.47 -15.48 2.91
CA ASN A 185 11.58 -14.59 3.18
C ASN A 185 12.77 -14.99 2.29
N VAL A 186 13.58 -14.02 1.88
CA VAL A 186 14.84 -14.24 1.17
C VAL A 186 15.96 -13.50 1.90
N TRP A 187 17.05 -14.22 2.17
CA TRP A 187 18.20 -13.70 2.90
C TRP A 187 19.29 -13.27 1.92
N ASP A 188 20.34 -12.64 2.45
CA ASP A 188 21.45 -12.14 1.64
C ASP A 188 22.05 -13.21 0.72
N ALA A 189 22.20 -14.43 1.22
CA ALA A 189 22.74 -15.55 0.46
C ALA A 189 21.80 -16.01 -0.66
N ASP A 190 20.49 -16.07 -0.39
CA ASP A 190 19.48 -16.50 -1.36
C ASP A 190 19.41 -15.53 -2.53
N VAL A 191 19.39 -14.22 -2.23
CA VAL A 191 19.37 -13.16 -3.23
C VAL A 191 20.63 -13.24 -4.11
N LYS A 192 21.81 -13.34 -3.49
CA LYS A 192 23.09 -13.46 -4.23
C LYS A 192 23.17 -14.74 -5.07
N ALA A 193 22.55 -15.83 -4.61
CA ALA A 193 22.49 -17.09 -5.32
C ALA A 193 21.47 -17.11 -6.48
N GLY A 194 20.65 -16.07 -6.63
CA GLY A 194 19.69 -15.94 -7.72
C GLY A 194 18.28 -16.48 -7.43
N ALA A 195 17.93 -16.67 -6.16
CA ALA A 195 16.60 -17.18 -5.76
C ALA A 195 15.43 -16.29 -6.23
N LEU A 196 15.69 -15.02 -6.58
CA LEU A 196 14.64 -14.07 -6.98
C LEU A 196 13.87 -14.49 -8.25
N SER A 197 14.44 -15.35 -9.10
CA SER A 197 13.75 -15.83 -10.32
C SER A 197 12.49 -16.67 -10.04
N ASP A 198 12.33 -17.17 -8.81
CA ASP A 198 11.15 -17.92 -8.38
C ASP A 198 9.97 -17.03 -7.96
N TYR A 199 10.15 -15.71 -7.96
CA TYR A 199 9.17 -14.75 -7.44
C TYR A 199 8.72 -13.76 -8.51
N ASP A 200 7.58 -13.11 -8.24
CA ASP A 200 7.06 -12.02 -9.08
C ASP A 200 7.32 -10.65 -8.42
N VAL A 201 7.42 -10.64 -7.09
CA VAL A 201 7.61 -9.43 -6.29
C VAL A 201 8.71 -9.65 -5.26
N LEU A 202 9.61 -8.67 -5.11
CA LEU A 202 10.50 -8.53 -3.97
C LEU A 202 10.08 -7.32 -3.13
N VAL A 203 9.80 -7.55 -1.85
CA VAL A 203 9.49 -6.50 -0.88
C VAL A 203 10.73 -6.18 -0.05
N LEU A 204 11.10 -4.90 0.00
CA LEU A 204 12.07 -4.36 0.94
C LEU A 204 11.31 -3.66 2.09
N PRO A 205 11.35 -4.22 3.31
CA PRO A 205 10.79 -3.57 4.49
C PRO A 205 11.46 -2.22 4.77
N ASP A 206 10.83 -1.42 5.64
CA ASP A 206 11.46 -0.22 6.21
C ASP A 206 12.76 -0.58 6.95
N GLN A 207 13.87 -0.41 6.23
CA GLN A 207 15.23 -0.69 6.66
C GLN A 207 16.16 0.31 5.97
N SER A 208 17.13 0.84 6.71
CA SER A 208 18.09 1.79 6.14
C SER A 208 18.90 1.18 4.98
N GLU A 209 19.28 2.04 4.02
CA GLU A 209 20.16 1.66 2.90
C GLU A 209 21.43 0.95 3.40
N ARG A 210 22.05 1.49 4.44
CA ARG A 210 23.25 0.90 5.04
C ARG A 210 22.98 -0.51 5.56
N GLY A 211 21.92 -0.69 6.35
CA GLY A 211 21.58 -2.01 6.89
C GLY A 211 21.27 -3.04 5.80
N ILE A 212 20.68 -2.63 4.67
CA ILE A 212 20.45 -3.50 3.52
C ILE A 212 21.76 -3.88 2.82
N ARG A 213 22.67 -2.90 2.61
CA ARG A 213 23.93 -3.12 1.89
C ARG A 213 24.96 -3.88 2.70
N GLU A 214 25.13 -3.47 3.95
CA GLU A 214 26.26 -3.83 4.80
C GLU A 214 25.87 -4.81 5.90
N GLY A 215 24.63 -4.74 6.40
CA GLY A 215 24.16 -5.54 7.53
C GLY A 215 25.05 -5.38 8.77
N HIS A 216 25.20 -6.46 9.54
CA HIS A 216 26.09 -6.47 10.70
C HIS A 216 27.57 -6.47 10.30
N GLU A 217 28.36 -5.62 10.95
CA GLU A 217 29.81 -5.51 10.74
C GLU A 217 30.55 -6.80 11.17
N PRO A 218 31.66 -7.17 10.50
CA PRO A 218 32.51 -8.29 10.92
C PRO A 218 32.94 -8.18 12.39
N GLY A 219 32.77 -9.26 13.15
CA GLY A 219 33.11 -9.31 14.59
C GLY A 219 32.03 -8.76 15.53
N SER A 220 30.93 -8.19 15.02
CA SER A 220 29.79 -7.75 15.85
C SER A 220 28.81 -8.89 16.19
N MET A 221 28.76 -9.92 15.34
CA MET A 221 27.92 -11.11 15.44
C MET A 221 28.70 -12.34 14.93
N PRO A 222 28.25 -13.59 15.21
CA PRO A 222 28.82 -14.78 14.57
C PRO A 222 28.82 -14.67 13.03
N ASP A 223 29.88 -15.15 12.37
CA ASP A 223 30.14 -14.94 10.93
C ASP A 223 28.96 -15.27 9.98
N ARG A 224 28.09 -16.20 10.35
CA ARG A 224 26.90 -16.53 9.54
C ARG A 224 25.82 -15.44 9.52
N TYR A 225 25.92 -14.45 10.41
CA TYR A 225 24.96 -13.35 10.61
C TYR A 225 25.55 -11.98 10.28
N VAL A 226 26.76 -11.92 9.70
CA VAL A 226 27.40 -10.66 9.29
C VAL A 226 27.26 -10.43 7.80
N GLY A 227 27.35 -9.16 7.39
CA GLY A 227 27.19 -8.75 6.00
C GLY A 227 25.73 -8.47 5.61
N GLY A 228 25.58 -7.86 4.44
CA GLY A 228 24.29 -7.60 3.79
C GLY A 228 24.35 -7.97 2.31
N LEU A 229 23.50 -7.36 1.49
CA LEU A 229 23.43 -7.67 0.06
C LEU A 229 24.71 -7.34 -0.71
N GLY A 230 25.39 -6.25 -0.35
CA GLY A 230 26.52 -5.71 -1.12
C GLY A 230 26.17 -5.47 -2.61
N GLU A 231 27.20 -5.33 -3.44
CA GLU A 231 27.00 -5.12 -4.89
C GLU A 231 26.44 -6.36 -5.59
N ALA A 232 26.88 -7.55 -5.19
CA ALA A 232 26.40 -8.80 -5.79
C ALA A 232 24.88 -9.00 -5.60
N GLY A 233 24.35 -8.73 -4.40
CA GLY A 233 22.92 -8.76 -4.14
C GLY A 233 22.18 -7.63 -4.86
N THR A 234 22.77 -6.43 -4.94
CA THR A 234 22.21 -5.31 -5.69
C THR A 234 22.07 -5.63 -7.18
N GLU A 235 23.07 -6.27 -7.80
CA GLU A 235 22.98 -6.68 -9.20
C GLU A 235 21.97 -7.82 -9.42
N ALA A 236 21.83 -8.74 -8.45
CA ALA A 236 20.77 -9.74 -8.50
C ALA A 236 19.37 -9.12 -8.48
N ILE A 237 19.14 -8.10 -7.64
CA ILE A 237 17.88 -7.35 -7.59
C ILE A 237 17.66 -6.56 -8.90
N ARG A 238 18.70 -5.90 -9.43
CA ARG A 238 18.60 -5.19 -10.71
C ARG A 238 18.17 -6.11 -11.85
N ARG A 239 18.78 -7.29 -11.95
CA ARG A 239 18.42 -8.31 -12.94
C ARG A 239 16.98 -8.78 -12.75
N PHE A 240 16.59 -9.14 -11.53
CA PHE A 240 15.21 -9.52 -11.21
C PHE A 240 14.18 -8.49 -11.70
N VAL A 241 14.41 -7.20 -11.43
CA VAL A 241 13.49 -6.15 -11.89
C VAL A 241 13.53 -6.00 -13.41
N ARG A 242 14.72 -5.97 -14.03
CA ARG A 242 14.83 -5.86 -15.49
C ARG A 242 14.13 -7.00 -16.23
N ASP A 243 14.10 -8.19 -15.63
CA ASP A 243 13.48 -9.40 -16.18
C ASP A 243 11.96 -9.51 -15.89
N GLY A 244 11.32 -8.42 -15.43
CA GLY A 244 9.86 -8.34 -15.24
C GLY A 244 9.39 -8.36 -13.78
N GLY A 245 10.30 -8.60 -12.83
CA GLY A 245 10.00 -8.57 -11.41
C GLY A 245 9.64 -7.18 -10.89
N TRP A 246 8.83 -7.11 -9.84
CA TRP A 246 8.52 -5.85 -9.17
C TRP A 246 9.28 -5.72 -7.85
N LEU A 247 10.02 -4.63 -7.68
CA LEU A 247 10.61 -4.25 -6.39
C LEU A 247 9.67 -3.29 -5.67
N VAL A 248 9.31 -3.58 -4.42
CA VAL A 248 8.46 -2.73 -3.59
C VAL A 248 9.26 -2.30 -2.36
N ALA A 249 9.56 -1.01 -2.24
CA ALA A 249 10.34 -0.45 -1.14
C ALA A 249 9.48 0.44 -0.24
N PHE A 250 9.59 0.26 1.08
CA PHE A 250 8.91 1.09 2.07
C PHE A 250 9.91 1.97 2.84
N ASP A 251 9.52 3.23 3.02
CA ASP A 251 10.14 4.19 3.92
C ASP A 251 11.68 4.20 3.78
N ALA A 252 12.47 3.85 4.81
CA ALA A 252 13.93 3.95 4.75
C ALA A 252 14.60 3.14 3.61
N SER A 253 13.94 2.09 3.10
CA SER A 253 14.48 1.28 2.00
C SER A 253 14.35 1.94 0.63
N VAL A 254 13.56 3.01 0.51
CA VAL A 254 13.43 3.78 -0.74
C VAL A 254 14.77 4.40 -1.13
N ASP A 255 15.59 4.85 -0.17
CA ASP A 255 16.95 5.34 -0.44
C ASP A 255 17.84 4.26 -1.10
N TYR A 256 17.72 3.00 -0.66
CA TYR A 256 18.41 1.88 -1.31
C TYR A 256 17.93 1.67 -2.74
N ALA A 257 16.61 1.68 -2.97
CA ALA A 257 16.04 1.50 -4.30
C ALA A 257 16.43 2.63 -5.26
N ILE A 258 16.38 3.89 -4.81
CA ILE A 258 16.84 5.05 -5.59
C ILE A 258 18.30 4.87 -5.99
N ALA A 259 19.19 4.60 -5.04
CA ALA A 259 20.61 4.44 -5.31
C ALA A 259 20.94 3.19 -6.16
N ALA A 260 20.23 2.08 -5.95
CA ALA A 260 20.44 0.85 -6.71
C ALA A 260 20.09 1.03 -8.19
N PHE A 261 19.06 1.79 -8.52
CA PHE A 261 18.54 1.91 -9.88
C PHE A 261 18.79 3.27 -10.55
N ASP A 262 19.47 4.19 -9.87
CA ASP A 262 19.66 5.57 -10.33
C ASP A 262 18.31 6.24 -10.69
N LEU A 263 17.33 6.08 -9.80
CA LEU A 263 15.97 6.55 -10.04
C LEU A 263 15.91 8.08 -10.03
N PRO A 264 15.00 8.71 -10.80
CA PRO A 264 14.86 10.16 -10.89
C PRO A 264 14.13 10.77 -9.69
N PHE A 265 14.49 10.34 -8.48
CA PHE A 265 13.95 10.84 -7.23
C PHE A 265 15.06 11.13 -6.24
N ARG A 266 14.82 12.10 -5.36
CA ARG A 266 15.64 12.36 -4.19
C ARG A 266 14.76 12.40 -2.94
N ASN A 267 15.28 11.86 -1.83
CA ASN A 267 14.69 12.07 -0.52
C ASN A 267 15.07 13.48 -0.02
N VAL A 268 14.11 14.42 0.00
CA VAL A 268 14.39 15.83 0.32
C VAL A 268 14.60 16.10 1.81
N VAL A 269 14.20 15.16 2.66
CA VAL A 269 14.38 15.24 4.12
C VAL A 269 15.60 14.47 4.60
N ARG A 270 16.33 13.80 3.69
CA ARG A 270 17.57 13.09 4.01
C ARG A 270 18.62 14.08 4.50
N GLY A 271 19.04 13.91 5.76
CA GLY A 271 20.07 14.75 6.39
C GLY A 271 19.61 16.16 6.76
N VAL A 272 18.31 16.45 6.66
CA VAL A 272 17.74 17.70 7.18
C VAL A 272 17.73 17.64 8.71
N ASP A 273 18.11 18.74 9.35
CA ASP A 273 18.14 18.81 10.81
C ASP A 273 16.71 18.73 11.39
N SER A 274 16.57 18.04 12.52
CA SER A 274 15.30 17.95 13.27
C SER A 274 14.74 19.32 13.70
N GLN A 275 15.57 20.37 13.74
CA GLN A 275 15.15 21.74 13.97
C GLN A 275 14.43 22.37 12.77
N ASP A 276 14.67 21.85 11.56
CA ASP A 276 14.08 22.34 10.31
C ASP A 276 12.92 21.46 9.85
N PHE A 277 13.03 20.13 10.01
CA PHE A 277 11.98 19.19 9.65
C PHE A 277 11.85 18.08 10.69
N PHE A 278 10.66 17.96 11.30
CA PHE A 278 10.38 16.88 12.23
C PHE A 278 8.88 16.57 12.31
N ILE A 279 8.54 15.32 12.02
CA ILE A 279 7.16 14.80 12.09
C ILE A 279 7.22 13.41 12.78
N PRO A 280 7.17 13.38 14.12
CA PRO A 280 7.32 12.14 14.90
C PRO A 280 5.97 11.45 15.11
N GLY A 281 5.46 10.83 14.05
CA GLY A 281 4.21 10.07 14.10
C GLY A 281 3.01 11.00 14.08
N SER A 282 2.58 11.41 12.89
CA SER A 282 1.40 12.24 12.66
C SER A 282 0.56 11.65 11.55
N ILE A 283 -0.75 11.90 11.59
CA ILE A 283 -1.65 11.53 10.50
C ILE A 283 -1.61 12.66 9.47
N ILE A 284 -1.11 12.32 8.29
CA ILE A 284 -0.90 13.25 7.18
C ILE A 284 -1.83 12.90 6.03
N GLN A 285 -2.53 13.91 5.51
CA GLN A 285 -3.40 13.77 4.35
C GLN A 285 -2.59 13.57 3.07
N LEU A 286 -3.04 12.62 2.26
CA LEU A 286 -2.54 12.34 0.94
C LEU A 286 -3.47 12.94 -0.11
N ARG A 287 -2.93 13.08 -1.31
CA ARG A 287 -3.68 13.29 -2.54
C ARG A 287 -3.41 12.08 -3.42
N VAL A 288 -4.45 11.31 -3.72
CA VAL A 288 -4.35 10.03 -4.43
C VAL A 288 -5.02 10.13 -5.80
N ASP A 289 -4.39 9.58 -6.84
CA ASP A 289 -5.02 9.35 -8.15
C ASP A 289 -5.67 7.96 -8.19
N PRO A 290 -6.99 7.83 -7.98
CA PRO A 290 -7.68 6.54 -7.94
C PRO A 290 -7.81 5.91 -9.32
N SER A 291 -7.43 6.60 -10.41
CA SER A 291 -7.38 6.02 -11.75
C SER A 291 -6.11 5.20 -11.99
N HIS A 292 -5.04 5.50 -11.24
CA HIS A 292 -3.77 4.81 -11.35
C HIS A 292 -3.86 3.41 -10.69
N PRO A 293 -3.36 2.32 -11.33
CA PRO A 293 -3.59 0.97 -10.81
C PRO A 293 -3.01 0.65 -9.43
N LEU A 294 -1.89 1.25 -9.06
CA LEU A 294 -1.38 1.19 -7.69
C LEU A 294 -2.36 1.76 -6.64
N ALA A 295 -3.22 2.69 -7.03
CA ALA A 295 -4.15 3.40 -6.16
C ALA A 295 -5.62 2.99 -6.36
N TRP A 296 -5.91 1.98 -7.18
CA TRP A 296 -7.26 1.46 -7.34
C TRP A 296 -7.88 1.06 -5.99
N GLY A 297 -9.10 1.55 -5.76
CA GLY A 297 -9.87 1.34 -4.54
C GLY A 297 -9.45 2.19 -3.34
N VAL A 298 -8.38 3.00 -3.44
CA VAL A 298 -7.94 3.93 -2.40
C VAL A 298 -8.72 5.25 -2.51
N ALA A 299 -9.11 5.83 -1.38
CA ALA A 299 -9.80 7.13 -1.36
C ALA A 299 -8.86 8.27 -1.78
N GLU A 300 -9.39 9.26 -2.49
CA GLU A 300 -8.62 10.42 -3.00
C GLU A 300 -7.95 11.23 -1.89
N ASP A 301 -8.58 11.25 -0.71
CA ASP A 301 -8.17 11.96 0.51
C ASP A 301 -7.69 11.01 1.62
N ALA A 302 -7.18 9.82 1.24
CA ALA A 302 -6.60 8.89 2.19
C ALA A 302 -5.52 9.55 3.06
N VAL A 303 -5.27 8.97 4.23
CA VAL A 303 -4.24 9.47 5.15
C VAL A 303 -3.16 8.43 5.36
N THR A 304 -1.94 8.89 5.61
CA THR A 304 -0.85 8.03 6.07
C THR A 304 -0.45 8.39 7.49
N LEU A 305 0.17 7.44 8.19
CA LEU A 305 0.94 7.76 9.37
C LEU A 305 2.37 8.08 8.95
N PHE A 306 2.77 9.34 9.11
CA PHE A 306 4.13 9.80 8.87
C PHE A 306 4.92 9.71 10.18
N ALA A 307 5.87 8.78 10.26
CA ALA A 307 6.60 8.46 11.49
C ALA A 307 8.11 8.62 11.31
N GLY A 308 8.56 9.85 11.01
CA GLY A 308 9.93 10.08 10.54
C GLY A 308 10.17 9.55 9.12
N SER A 309 9.10 9.49 8.33
CA SER A 309 9.08 8.92 6.99
C SER A 309 9.79 9.79 5.94
N GLN A 310 9.90 9.30 4.72
CA GLN A 310 10.58 9.98 3.62
C GLN A 310 9.67 10.91 2.82
N VAL A 311 10.25 11.95 2.24
CA VAL A 311 9.57 12.81 1.26
C VAL A 311 10.37 12.83 -0.02
N LEU A 312 9.71 12.49 -1.13
CA LEU A 312 10.37 12.35 -2.42
C LEU A 312 10.09 13.57 -3.29
N GLU A 313 11.12 14.00 -4.01
CA GLU A 313 11.01 15.01 -5.07
C GLU A 313 11.60 14.43 -6.35
N HIS A 314 10.87 14.63 -7.46
CA HIS A 314 11.33 14.17 -8.76
C HIS A 314 12.51 15.02 -9.24
N SER A 315 13.66 14.40 -9.49
CA SER A 315 14.94 15.08 -9.71
C SER A 315 15.34 15.23 -11.19
N GLY A 316 14.48 14.85 -12.15
CA GLY A 316 14.80 14.92 -13.58
C GLY A 316 13.60 14.92 -14.52
N SER A 317 13.82 14.61 -15.80
CA SER A 317 12.77 14.43 -16.81
C SER A 317 12.90 13.03 -17.40
N ASN A 318 12.44 12.00 -16.69
CA ASN A 318 12.39 10.65 -17.22
C ASN A 318 10.92 10.23 -17.28
N GLY A 319 10.37 10.07 -18.48
CA GLY A 319 8.94 9.75 -18.68
C GLY A 319 8.52 8.34 -18.24
N ALA A 320 9.41 7.60 -17.59
CA ALA A 320 9.21 6.27 -17.07
C ALA A 320 8.74 6.25 -15.60
N SER A 321 8.71 7.40 -14.93
CA SER A 321 8.21 7.55 -13.56
C SER A 321 6.78 8.09 -13.54
N ARG A 322 5.98 7.56 -12.61
CA ARG A 322 4.59 7.97 -12.38
C ARG A 322 4.34 8.09 -10.88
N THR A 323 3.50 9.04 -10.51
CA THR A 323 3.30 9.38 -9.09
C THR A 323 1.83 9.25 -8.69
N PRO A 324 1.35 8.06 -8.27
CA PRO A 324 -0.04 7.88 -7.86
C PRO A 324 -0.43 8.63 -6.60
N VAL A 325 0.54 9.02 -5.75
CA VAL A 325 0.26 9.63 -4.44
C VAL A 325 1.21 10.78 -4.16
N CYS A 326 0.64 11.96 -3.88
CA CYS A 326 1.35 13.09 -3.27
C CYS A 326 0.95 13.22 -1.79
N TYR A 327 1.77 13.91 -1.00
CA TYR A 327 1.27 14.57 0.20
C TYR A 327 0.36 15.75 -0.20
N ALA A 328 -0.64 16.05 0.62
CA ALA A 328 -1.52 17.20 0.36
C ALA A 328 -0.72 18.52 0.31
N ASP A 329 -1.19 19.44 -0.54
CA ASP A 329 -0.54 20.74 -0.77
C ASP A 329 -0.75 21.72 0.40
N THR A 330 -1.92 21.67 1.04
CA THR A 330 -2.31 22.47 2.20
C THR A 330 -3.11 21.61 3.17
N ASP A 331 -3.30 22.07 4.41
CA ASP A 331 -4.08 21.38 5.44
C ASP A 331 -3.69 19.90 5.63
N TYR A 332 -2.41 19.59 5.36
CA TYR A 332 -1.90 18.22 5.31
C TYR A 332 -1.88 17.55 6.69
N LEU A 333 -1.84 18.32 7.79
CA LEU A 333 -1.84 17.77 9.14
C LEU A 333 -3.28 17.46 9.58
N VAL A 334 -3.66 16.19 9.54
CA VAL A 334 -4.96 15.73 10.03
C VAL A 334 -4.96 15.60 11.54
N SER A 335 -3.89 15.07 12.12
CA SER A 335 -3.75 14.89 13.56
C SER A 335 -2.31 14.68 13.99
N GLY A 336 -1.90 15.29 15.11
CA GLY A 336 -0.55 15.23 15.66
C GLY A 336 0.16 16.57 15.60
N TRP A 337 1.39 16.58 15.11
CA TRP A 337 2.20 17.79 14.98
C TRP A 337 3.23 17.69 13.85
N THR A 338 3.59 18.84 13.27
CA THR A 338 4.58 18.92 12.19
C THR A 338 5.46 20.14 12.33
N LEU A 339 6.74 19.98 12.03
CA LEU A 339 7.70 21.06 11.82
C LEU A 339 8.26 20.98 10.41
N GLY A 340 8.31 22.11 9.69
CA GLY A 340 8.89 22.19 8.35
C GLY A 340 8.03 21.63 7.21
N GLY A 341 6.78 21.24 7.47
CA GLY A 341 5.91 20.59 6.49
C GLY A 341 5.69 21.42 5.21
N ASP A 342 5.45 22.73 5.31
CA ASP A 342 5.30 23.60 4.13
C ASP A 342 6.54 23.60 3.21
N ALA A 343 7.73 23.54 3.81
CA ALA A 343 9.00 23.60 3.09
C ALA A 343 9.38 22.25 2.49
N TYR A 344 9.14 21.15 3.23
CA TYR A 344 9.70 19.83 2.94
C TYR A 344 8.68 18.75 2.59
N LEU A 345 7.40 18.87 2.98
CA LEU A 345 6.36 17.85 2.80
C LEU A 345 5.31 18.24 1.75
N ALA A 346 4.77 19.45 1.86
CA ALA A 346 3.58 19.89 1.14
C ALA A 346 3.68 19.69 -0.38
N GLY A 347 2.70 18.97 -0.94
CA GLY A 347 2.56 18.72 -2.37
C GLY A 347 3.58 17.76 -2.98
N ARG A 348 4.55 17.26 -2.22
CA ARG A 348 5.63 16.38 -2.73
C ARG A 348 5.18 14.94 -2.90
N THR A 349 6.02 14.15 -3.56
CA THR A 349 5.73 12.74 -3.85
C THR A 349 5.78 11.90 -2.58
N ALA A 350 4.70 11.12 -2.36
CA ALA A 350 4.58 10.16 -1.27
C ALA A 350 4.70 8.71 -1.77
N ALA A 351 4.27 8.42 -3.00
CA ALA A 351 4.50 7.12 -3.65
C ALA A 351 4.73 7.26 -5.14
N ALA A 352 5.68 6.51 -5.69
CA ALA A 352 6.05 6.53 -7.11
C ALA A 352 6.18 5.12 -7.68
N GLN A 353 5.97 4.99 -8.98
CA GLN A 353 6.24 3.80 -9.77
C GLN A 353 7.20 4.16 -10.90
N VAL A 354 8.28 3.40 -11.06
CA VAL A 354 9.27 3.63 -12.11
C VAL A 354 9.48 2.36 -12.91
N SER A 355 9.32 2.46 -14.23
CA SER A 355 9.60 1.33 -15.13
C SER A 355 11.11 1.14 -15.30
N VAL A 356 11.57 -0.10 -15.12
CA VAL A 356 12.99 -0.48 -15.25
C VAL A 356 13.07 -1.81 -15.99
N GLY A 357 13.54 -1.77 -17.24
CA GLY A 357 13.45 -2.93 -18.14
C GLY A 357 11.98 -3.33 -18.32
N ASP A 358 11.69 -4.61 -18.14
CA ASP A 358 10.32 -5.14 -18.24
C ASP A 358 9.56 -5.09 -16.90
N GLY A 359 10.24 -4.77 -15.79
CA GLY A 359 9.65 -4.70 -14.45
C GLY A 359 9.46 -3.29 -13.93
N GLN A 360 9.20 -3.21 -12.62
CA GLN A 360 8.84 -1.96 -11.96
C GLN A 360 9.55 -1.83 -10.61
N VAL A 361 9.92 -0.60 -10.26
CA VAL A 361 10.31 -0.22 -8.90
C VAL A 361 9.22 0.67 -8.33
N VAL A 362 8.59 0.22 -7.25
CA VAL A 362 7.55 0.94 -6.51
C VAL A 362 8.15 1.49 -5.23
N LEU A 363 8.10 2.80 -5.07
CA LEU A 363 8.61 3.53 -3.92
C LEU A 363 7.43 4.03 -3.09
N PHE A 364 7.38 3.66 -1.82
CA PHE A 364 6.50 4.29 -0.85
C PHE A 364 7.35 5.04 0.16
N GLY A 365 7.29 6.38 0.17
CA GLY A 365 8.01 7.22 1.13
C GLY A 365 7.55 7.02 2.58
N PHE A 366 6.47 6.26 2.79
CA PHE A 366 5.95 5.82 4.07
C PHE A 366 5.69 4.31 4.02
N THR A 367 5.36 3.68 5.15
CA THR A 367 4.93 2.28 5.19
C THR A 367 3.39 2.20 5.08
N PRO A 368 2.80 1.75 3.95
CA PRO A 368 1.33 1.75 3.76
C PRO A 368 0.57 0.86 4.75
N HIS A 369 1.27 -0.07 5.39
CA HIS A 369 0.73 -0.98 6.38
C HIS A 369 1.36 -0.79 7.76
N PHE A 370 1.81 0.43 8.08
CA PHE A 370 2.54 0.73 9.31
C PHE A 370 1.91 0.07 10.55
N ARG A 371 2.67 -0.80 11.22
CA ARG A 371 2.24 -1.58 12.40
C ARG A 371 0.90 -2.32 12.23
N GLY A 372 0.48 -2.62 11.00
CA GLY A 372 -0.78 -3.31 10.71
C GLY A 372 -2.04 -2.47 10.92
N GLN A 373 -1.97 -1.14 10.92
CA GLN A 373 -3.09 -0.28 11.32
C GLN A 373 -3.71 0.64 10.27
N PRO A 374 -2.97 1.35 9.39
CA PRO A 374 -3.58 2.29 8.44
C PRO A 374 -4.27 1.52 7.30
N ARG A 375 -5.40 0.87 7.60
CA ARG A 375 -6.16 0.03 6.67
C ARG A 375 -6.62 0.80 5.44
N ASN A 376 -6.76 2.12 5.53
CA ASN A 376 -7.11 2.96 4.39
C ASN A 376 -6.06 2.90 3.25
N THR A 377 -4.79 2.60 3.55
CA THR A 377 -3.67 2.60 2.57
C THR A 377 -3.14 1.21 2.24
N PHE A 378 -3.62 0.14 2.88
CA PHE A 378 -3.19 -1.24 2.59
C PHE A 378 -3.38 -1.65 1.13
N LYS A 379 -4.40 -1.10 0.46
CA LYS A 379 -4.64 -1.35 -0.97
C LYS A 379 -3.47 -0.91 -1.84
N LEU A 380 -2.70 0.11 -1.44
CA LEU A 380 -1.47 0.48 -2.14
C LEU A 380 -0.46 -0.68 -2.15
N LEU A 381 -0.25 -1.32 -0.99
CA LEU A 381 0.57 -2.52 -0.87
C LEU A 381 -0.01 -3.64 -1.73
N PHE A 382 -1.28 -3.99 -1.57
CA PHE A 382 -1.86 -5.13 -2.28
C PHE A 382 -1.88 -4.92 -3.79
N ASN A 383 -2.11 -3.70 -4.27
CA ASN A 383 -2.02 -3.37 -5.69
C ASN A 383 -0.61 -3.52 -6.22
N ALA A 384 0.42 -3.17 -5.44
CA ALA A 384 1.81 -3.42 -5.79
C ALA A 384 2.13 -4.92 -5.87
N LEU A 385 1.57 -5.74 -4.98
CA LEU A 385 1.76 -7.19 -5.01
C LEU A 385 1.05 -7.87 -6.20
N MET A 386 -0.15 -7.40 -6.54
CA MET A 386 -0.96 -7.95 -7.63
C MET A 386 -0.53 -7.46 -9.01
N GLY A 387 0.29 -6.41 -9.06
CA GLY A 387 0.76 -5.75 -10.28
C GLY A 387 1.40 -6.68 -11.31
N PRO A 388 2.51 -7.38 -10.99
CA PRO A 388 3.23 -8.21 -11.96
C PRO A 388 2.44 -9.44 -12.41
N VAL A 389 1.38 -9.80 -11.69
CA VAL A 389 0.53 -10.95 -11.98
C VAL A 389 -0.81 -10.59 -12.62
N THR A 390 -0.98 -9.32 -12.99
CA THR A 390 -2.14 -8.82 -13.74
C THR A 390 -1.72 -8.57 -15.19
N GLU A 391 -2.22 -9.36 -16.13
CA GLU A 391 -1.82 -9.27 -17.53
C GLU A 391 -2.23 -7.95 -18.19
N GLY A 392 -1.29 -7.29 -18.88
CA GLY A 392 -1.59 -6.04 -19.60
C GLY A 392 -2.07 -4.91 -18.69
N LEU A 393 -1.63 -4.90 -17.42
CA LEU A 393 -1.97 -3.85 -16.47
C LEU A 393 -1.65 -2.46 -17.08
N PRO A 394 -2.62 -1.54 -17.13
CA PRO A 394 -2.36 -0.21 -17.66
C PRO A 394 -1.31 0.50 -16.79
N ALA A 395 -0.57 1.45 -17.36
CA ALA A 395 0.46 2.14 -16.59
C ALA A 395 -0.11 3.24 -15.66
N GLY A 396 -1.27 3.85 -15.99
CA GLY A 396 -1.96 4.91 -15.23
C GLY A 396 -1.18 6.23 -15.17
N GLU A 397 -1.73 7.41 -15.42
CA GLU A 397 -0.89 8.64 -15.57
C GLU A 397 -0.23 9.13 -14.27
N GLY A 398 -0.97 9.07 -13.15
CA GLY A 398 -0.51 9.61 -11.87
C GLY A 398 -0.70 11.12 -11.77
N LEU A 399 -0.41 11.65 -10.58
CA LEU A 399 -0.49 13.07 -10.25
C LEU A 399 0.78 13.81 -10.65
N ARG A 400 0.63 15.12 -10.83
CA ARG A 400 1.75 16.06 -10.76
C ARG A 400 1.93 16.48 -9.31
N CYS A 401 2.99 16.00 -8.68
CA CYS A 401 3.46 16.50 -7.38
C CYS A 401 4.49 17.62 -7.59
N ARG A 402 4.71 18.41 -6.55
CA ARG A 402 5.70 19.48 -6.48
C ARG A 402 7.14 18.98 -6.56
#